data_AF-A0A6C0K0P4-F1
#
_entry.id   AF-A0A6C0K0P4-F1
#
_cell.length_a   1.000
_cell.length_b   1.000
_cell.length_c   1.000
_cell.angle_alpha   90.00
_cell.angle_beta   90.00
_cell.angle_gamma   90.00
#
_symmetry.space_group_name_H-M   'P 1'
#
loop_
_entity.id
_entity.type
_entity.pdbx_description
1 polymer ?
#
loop_
_entity_poly.entity_id
_entity_poly.type
_entity_poly.pdbx_seq_one_letter_code
_entity_poly.pdbx_strand_id
1 'polypeptide(L)'
;MDVEKLLKALDNEENSKFMNLTTKKINDMKLEILKELQLSHQEITEIMRKLKEYMYVDEMNELRHGAFIRWIPIKDPDNLHLTAGGLLCAINVTDAGVSLTCKNFAHKHYQIKMDECLVFQKLTNQEQVLLSAMDHLAK
;
A
#
# COMPACT_ATOMS: atom_id res chain seq x y z
N MET A 1 3.09 -1.46 28.49
CA MET A 1 2.10 -1.69 27.42
C MET A 1 1.95 -3.20 27.34
N ASP A 2 0.77 -3.75 27.64
CA ASP A 2 0.58 -5.21 27.72
C ASP A 2 0.65 -5.84 26.33
N VAL A 3 1.78 -6.52 26.06
CA VAL A 3 2.00 -7.29 24.83
C VAL A 3 0.88 -8.31 24.64
N GLU A 4 0.37 -8.91 25.72
CA GLU A 4 -0.73 -9.88 25.68
C GLU A 4 -2.07 -9.28 25.23
N LYS A 5 -2.36 -8.01 25.56
CA LYS A 5 -3.55 -7.32 25.06
C LYS A 5 -3.42 -6.98 23.58
N LEU A 6 -2.22 -6.68 23.12
CA LEU A 6 -1.91 -6.44 21.70
C LEU A 6 -2.02 -7.73 20.89
N LEU A 7 -1.49 -8.84 21.40
CA LEU A 7 -1.62 -10.16 20.78
C LEU A 7 -3.10 -10.58 20.68
N LYS A 8 -3.91 -10.35 21.73
CA LYS A 8 -5.37 -10.55 21.66
C LYS A 8 -6.09 -9.63 20.67
N ALA A 9 -5.57 -8.44 20.40
CA ALA A 9 -6.13 -7.55 19.38
C ALA A 9 -5.78 -8.00 17.95
N LEU A 10 -4.71 -8.79 17.79
CA LEU A 10 -4.31 -9.40 16.52
C LEU A 10 -5.14 -10.65 16.18
N ASP A 11 -5.80 -11.28 17.15
CA ASP A 11 -6.70 -12.43 16.95
C ASP A 11 -7.97 -12.09 16.12
N ASN A 12 -8.15 -10.83 15.70
CA ASN A 12 -9.20 -10.44 14.77
C ASN A 12 -8.77 -10.76 13.32
N GLU A 13 -9.66 -11.33 12.50
CA GLU A 13 -9.33 -11.78 11.13
C GLU A 13 -8.69 -10.68 10.27
N GLU A 14 -9.15 -9.43 10.39
CA GLU A 14 -8.57 -8.27 9.68
C GLU A 14 -7.10 -7.96 10.05
N ASN A 15 -6.69 -8.29 11.28
CA ASN A 15 -5.36 -7.98 11.82
C ASN A 15 -4.37 -9.14 11.66
N SER A 16 -4.85 -10.33 11.27
CA SER A 16 -4.02 -11.51 11.03
C SER A 16 -2.90 -11.24 10.01
N LYS A 17 -3.17 -10.42 8.98
CA LYS A 17 -2.18 -10.02 7.97
C LYS A 17 -0.95 -9.33 8.55
N PHE A 18 -1.08 -8.68 9.72
CA PHE A 18 0.05 -8.01 10.38
C PHE A 18 0.87 -8.92 11.28
N MET A 19 0.38 -10.11 11.67
CA MET A 19 1.11 -11.01 12.58
C MET A 19 2.50 -11.41 12.07
N ASN A 20 2.69 -11.39 10.74
CA ASN A 20 3.95 -11.75 10.09
C ASN A 20 4.65 -10.57 9.41
N LEU A 21 4.13 -9.34 9.56
CA LEU A 21 4.69 -8.13 8.94
C LEU A 21 5.55 -7.36 9.94
N THR A 22 6.64 -6.79 9.43
CA THR A 22 7.49 -5.82 10.13
C THR A 22 7.74 -4.64 9.21
N THR A 23 8.13 -3.49 9.76
CA THR A 23 8.51 -2.32 8.96
C THR A 23 9.63 -2.67 7.99
N LYS A 24 10.57 -3.55 8.41
CA LYS A 24 11.62 -4.07 7.54
C LYS A 24 11.01 -4.82 6.34
N LYS A 25 10.16 -5.81 6.57
CA LYS A 25 9.52 -6.59 5.49
C LYS A 25 8.71 -5.71 4.53
N ILE A 26 7.92 -4.75 5.05
CA ILE A 26 7.15 -3.82 4.22
C ILE A 26 8.08 -2.98 3.34
N ASN A 27 9.21 -2.51 3.88
CA ASN A 27 10.18 -1.75 3.11
C ASN A 27 10.94 -2.61 2.10
N ASP A 28 11.26 -3.86 2.45
CA ASP A 28 11.92 -4.81 1.56
C ASP A 28 11.00 -5.10 0.36
N MET A 29 9.72 -5.40 0.58
CA MET A 29 8.72 -5.62 -0.48
C MET A 29 8.58 -4.40 -1.42
N LYS A 30 8.47 -3.18 -0.86
CA LYS A 30 8.42 -1.95 -1.66
C LYS A 30 9.71 -1.77 -2.47
N LEU A 31 10.86 -2.04 -1.88
CA LEU A 31 12.14 -1.87 -2.56
C LEU A 31 12.33 -2.90 -3.67
N GLU A 32 11.91 -4.14 -3.47
CA GLU A 32 11.93 -5.21 -4.48
C GLU A 32 11.12 -4.79 -5.70
N ILE A 33 9.85 -4.42 -5.53
CA ILE A 33 9.00 -4.03 -6.66
C ILE A 33 9.47 -2.74 -7.35
N LEU A 34 10.00 -1.76 -6.59
CA LEU A 34 10.53 -0.52 -7.18
C LEU A 34 11.85 -0.74 -7.94
N LYS A 35 12.62 -1.78 -7.62
CA LYS A 35 13.86 -2.12 -8.36
C LYS A 35 13.57 -2.77 -9.70
N GLU A 36 12.38 -3.32 -9.89
CA GLU A 36 11.94 -3.82 -11.20
C GLU A 36 11.67 -2.67 -12.17
N LEU A 37 11.38 -1.48 -11.64
CA LEU A 37 11.33 -0.25 -12.41
C LEU A 37 12.76 0.18 -12.76
N GLN A 38 13.00 0.57 -14.01
CA GLN A 38 14.30 1.09 -14.47
C GLN A 38 14.60 2.52 -13.96
N LEU A 39 14.25 2.79 -12.71
CA LEU A 39 14.44 4.06 -12.02
C LEU A 39 15.86 4.17 -11.46
N SER A 40 16.36 5.39 -11.39
CA SER A 40 17.63 5.67 -10.71
C SER A 40 17.51 5.43 -9.20
N HIS A 41 18.66 5.20 -8.56
CA HIS A 41 18.72 5.02 -7.10
C HIS A 41 18.15 6.23 -6.33
N GLN A 42 18.33 7.44 -6.86
CA GLN A 42 17.79 8.66 -6.27
C GLN A 42 16.26 8.69 -6.33
N GLU A 43 15.67 8.35 -7.48
CA GLU A 43 14.22 8.30 -7.64
C GLU A 43 13.57 7.26 -6.73
N ILE A 44 14.15 6.06 -6.65
CA ILE A 44 13.70 5.00 -5.74
C ILE A 44 13.73 5.50 -4.30
N THR A 45 14.82 6.16 -3.88
CA THR A 45 14.96 6.71 -2.51
C THR A 45 13.89 7.77 -2.23
N GLU A 46 13.61 8.64 -3.19
CA GLU A 46 12.58 9.67 -3.06
C GLU A 46 11.17 9.07 -2.96
N ILE A 47 10.87 8.04 -3.77
CA ILE A 47 9.60 7.31 -3.74
C ILE A 47 9.45 6.58 -2.40
N MET A 48 10.48 5.86 -1.94
CA MET A 48 10.48 5.16 -0.64
C MET A 48 10.20 6.13 0.52
N ARG A 49 10.81 7.32 0.50
CA ARG A 49 10.53 8.38 1.49
C ARG A 49 9.05 8.82 1.46
N LYS A 50 8.49 9.02 0.25
CA LYS A 50 7.08 9.40 0.07
C LYS A 50 6.11 8.28 0.47
N LEU A 51 6.56 7.02 0.45
CA LEU A 51 5.81 5.81 0.79
C LEU A 51 6.12 5.26 2.19
N LYS A 52 6.70 6.05 3.09
CA LYS A 52 7.09 5.60 4.45
C LYS A 52 5.93 4.95 5.22
N GLU A 53 4.73 5.51 5.13
CA GLU A 53 3.52 5.05 5.83
C GLU A 53 2.63 4.15 4.97
N TYR A 54 3.15 3.67 3.84
CA TYR A 54 2.40 2.89 2.86
C TYR A 54 2.96 1.47 2.78
N MET A 55 2.08 0.53 2.44
CA MET A 55 2.40 -0.84 2.06
C MET A 55 2.08 -1.05 0.59
N TYR A 56 2.85 -1.89 -0.09
CA TYR A 56 2.51 -2.39 -1.42
C TYR A 56 1.31 -3.35 -1.30
N VAL A 57 0.40 -3.31 -2.26
CA VAL A 57 -0.79 -4.16 -2.33
C VAL A 57 -0.91 -4.73 -3.74
N ASP A 58 -0.85 -6.05 -3.85
CA ASP A 58 -0.86 -6.78 -5.13
C ASP A 58 -2.20 -7.48 -5.39
N GLU A 59 -2.94 -7.83 -4.34
CA GLU A 59 -4.24 -8.50 -4.46
C GLU A 59 -5.41 -7.56 -4.11
N MET A 60 -6.50 -7.64 -4.88
CA MET A 60 -7.65 -6.74 -4.72
C MET A 60 -8.41 -6.93 -3.39
N ASN A 61 -8.37 -8.13 -2.82
CA ASN A 61 -8.97 -8.50 -1.52
C ASN A 61 -8.26 -7.80 -0.33
N GLU A 62 -7.00 -7.37 -0.50
CA GLU A 62 -6.23 -6.65 0.52
C GLU A 62 -6.48 -5.14 0.51
N LEU A 63 -7.07 -4.62 -0.57
CA LEU A 63 -7.45 -3.22 -0.69
C LEU A 63 -8.65 -2.90 0.20
N ARG A 64 -8.54 -1.80 0.94
CA ARG A 64 -9.57 -1.32 1.85
C ARG A 64 -10.33 -0.15 1.23
N HIS A 65 -11.63 -0.31 1.09
CA HIS A 65 -12.52 0.79 0.73
C HIS A 65 -12.35 1.97 1.71
N GLY A 66 -12.23 3.19 1.18
CA GLY A 66 -11.97 4.40 1.95
C GLY A 66 -10.51 4.59 2.38
N ALA A 67 -9.59 3.71 1.98
CA ALA A 67 -8.17 3.95 2.18
C ALA A 67 -7.65 4.99 1.19
N PHE A 68 -6.62 5.74 1.61
CA PHE A 68 -5.85 6.57 0.68
C PHE A 68 -4.81 5.69 -0.01
N ILE A 69 -4.83 5.68 -1.34
CA ILE A 69 -3.87 4.93 -2.15
C ILE A 69 -3.05 5.87 -3.02
N ARG A 70 -1.81 5.50 -3.27
CA ARG A 70 -0.95 6.08 -4.32
C ARG A 70 -0.56 4.95 -5.26
N TRP A 71 -0.21 5.27 -6.49
CA TRP A 71 0.23 4.25 -7.43
C TRP A 71 1.28 4.78 -8.38
N ILE A 72 1.98 3.86 -9.05
CA ILE A 72 2.87 4.13 -10.16
C ILE A 72 2.25 3.46 -11.40
N PRO A 73 1.80 4.22 -12.40
CA PRO A 73 1.36 3.65 -13.66
C PRO A 73 2.54 2.99 -14.36
N ILE A 74 2.40 1.74 -14.81
CA ILE A 74 3.47 0.97 -15.49
C ILE A 74 3.17 0.76 -16.98
N LYS A 75 2.07 1.32 -17.47
CA LYS A 75 1.68 1.26 -18.89
C LYS A 75 2.67 1.97 -19.82
N ASP A 76 3.30 3.04 -19.34
CA ASP A 76 4.26 3.85 -20.08
C ASP A 76 5.62 3.83 -19.35
N PRO A 77 6.55 2.95 -19.75
CA PRO A 77 7.85 2.81 -19.11
C PRO A 77 8.71 4.08 -19.15
N ASP A 78 8.46 4.98 -20.11
CA ASP A 78 9.21 6.23 -20.26
C ASP A 78 8.71 7.34 -19.31
N ASN A 79 7.57 7.12 -18.64
CA ASN A 79 6.92 8.10 -17.78
C ASN A 79 6.51 7.52 -16.42
N LEU A 80 7.45 6.83 -15.78
CA LEU A 80 7.27 6.27 -14.44
C LEU A 80 7.32 7.37 -13.38
N HIS A 81 6.23 7.54 -12.64
CA HIS A 81 6.16 8.49 -11.53
C HIS A 81 5.15 8.06 -10.46
N LEU A 82 5.44 8.40 -9.21
CA LEU A 82 4.49 8.21 -8.11
C LEU A 82 3.40 9.29 -8.14
N THR A 83 2.16 8.88 -8.39
CA THR A 83 1.02 9.80 -8.44
C THR A 83 0.75 10.46 -7.08
N ALA A 84 -0.01 11.55 -7.07
CA ALA A 84 -0.45 12.20 -5.82
C ALA A 84 -1.37 11.30 -4.97
N GLY A 85 -2.04 10.34 -5.61
CA GLY A 85 -2.97 9.42 -4.96
C GLY A 85 -4.42 9.91 -4.91
N GLY A 86 -5.25 9.13 -4.22
CA GLY A 86 -6.67 9.39 -4.02
C GLY A 86 -7.30 8.47 -2.99
N LEU A 87 -8.52 8.82 -2.59
CA LEU A 87 -9.35 7.98 -1.74
C LEU A 87 -9.98 6.88 -2.60
N LEU A 88 -9.78 5.61 -2.23
CA LEU A 88 -10.42 4.48 -2.89
C LEU A 88 -11.91 4.43 -2.56
N CYS A 89 -12.77 4.56 -3.57
CA CYS A 89 -14.23 4.62 -3.44
C CYS A 89 -14.95 3.37 -3.96
N ALA A 90 -14.33 2.60 -4.86
CA ALA A 90 -14.89 1.34 -5.31
C ALA A 90 -13.83 0.46 -5.95
N ILE A 91 -14.01 -0.85 -5.83
CA ILE A 91 -13.25 -1.88 -6.55
C ILE A 91 -14.27 -2.56 -7.47
N ASN A 92 -14.09 -2.44 -8.78
CA ASN A 92 -14.99 -2.97 -9.78
C ASN A 92 -14.29 -4.11 -10.52
N VAL A 93 -14.81 -5.32 -10.37
CA VAL A 93 -14.34 -6.49 -11.12
C VAL A 93 -15.13 -6.59 -12.40
N THR A 94 -14.43 -6.62 -13.53
CA THR A 94 -15.02 -6.68 -14.87
C THR A 94 -14.31 -7.72 -15.72
N ASP A 95 -14.88 -8.08 -16.86
CA ASP A 95 -14.22 -8.99 -17.83
C ASP A 95 -12.89 -8.42 -18.36
N ALA A 96 -12.68 -7.10 -18.26
CA ALA A 96 -11.47 -6.42 -18.67
C ALA A 96 -10.43 -6.27 -17.55
N GLY A 97 -10.68 -6.87 -16.37
CA GLY A 97 -9.82 -6.79 -15.20
C GLY A 97 -10.42 -6.00 -14.04
N VAL A 98 -9.57 -5.61 -13.09
CA VAL A 98 -9.94 -4.92 -11.85
C VAL A 98 -9.73 -3.41 -12.01
N SER A 99 -10.81 -2.65 -11.87
CA SER A 99 -10.82 -1.19 -11.94
C SER A 99 -11.04 -0.57 -10.56
N LEU A 100 -10.13 0.32 -10.15
CA LEU A 100 -10.19 1.05 -8.88
C LEU A 100 -10.72 2.47 -9.12
N THR A 101 -11.90 2.78 -8.58
CA THR A 101 -12.45 4.13 -8.62
C THR A 101 -11.89 4.94 -7.46
N CYS A 102 -11.19 6.02 -7.77
CA CYS A 102 -10.57 6.90 -6.79
C CYS A 102 -11.12 8.31 -6.87
N LYS A 103 -11.15 9.00 -5.72
CA LYS A 103 -11.55 10.40 -5.60
C LYS A 103 -10.39 11.24 -5.08
N ASN A 104 -10.07 12.33 -5.76
CA ASN A 104 -9.10 13.31 -5.25
C ASN A 104 -9.76 14.38 -4.35
N PHE A 105 -8.93 15.23 -3.75
CA PHE A 105 -9.38 16.36 -2.93
C PHE A 105 -10.22 17.39 -3.69
N ALA A 106 -10.13 17.44 -5.03
CA ALA A 106 -10.96 18.28 -5.87
C ALA A 106 -12.30 17.62 -6.26
N HIS A 107 -12.69 16.55 -5.57
CA HIS A 107 -13.92 15.77 -5.80
C HIS A 107 -14.05 15.15 -7.21
N LYS A 108 -12.96 15.13 -8.00
CA LYS A 108 -12.92 14.45 -9.28
C LYS A 108 -12.72 12.95 -9.05
N HIS A 109 -13.52 12.16 -9.75
CA HIS A 109 -13.39 10.73 -9.79
C HIS A 109 -12.59 10.33 -11.03
N TYR A 110 -11.73 9.34 -10.87
CA TYR A 110 -11.02 8.71 -11.97
C TYR A 110 -10.90 7.21 -11.66
N GLN A 111 -10.71 6.44 -12.72
CA GLN A 111 -10.55 5.00 -12.63
C GLN A 111 -9.13 4.65 -13.06
N ILE A 112 -8.51 3.74 -12.32
CA ILE A 112 -7.23 3.15 -12.69
C ILE A 112 -7.42 1.64 -12.79
N LYS A 113 -6.73 1.04 -13.75
CA LYS A 113 -6.64 -0.40 -13.88
C LYS A 113 -5.55 -0.92 -12.96
N MET A 114 -5.90 -1.85 -12.07
CA MET A 114 -4.96 -2.37 -11.07
C MET A 114 -3.80 -3.12 -11.72
N ASP A 115 -4.06 -3.85 -12.81
CA ASP A 115 -3.08 -4.56 -13.64
C ASP A 115 -2.10 -3.63 -14.39
N GLU A 116 -2.45 -2.35 -14.56
CA GLU A 116 -1.58 -1.35 -15.19
C GLU A 116 -0.87 -0.44 -14.16
N CYS A 117 -0.93 -0.78 -12.86
CA CYS A 117 -0.41 0.06 -11.77
C CYS A 117 0.24 -0.73 -10.63
N LEU A 118 1.37 -0.24 -10.11
CA LEU A 118 1.83 -0.65 -8.78
C LEU A 118 1.08 0.16 -7.71
N VAL A 119 0.31 -0.52 -6.85
CA VAL A 119 -0.57 0.15 -5.88
C VAL A 119 0.02 0.12 -4.47
N PHE A 120 -0.04 1.28 -3.79
CA PHE A 120 0.43 1.46 -2.43
C PHE A 120 -0.70 2.01 -1.55
N GLN A 121 -1.06 1.28 -0.50
CA GLN A 121 -2.12 1.66 0.43
C GLN A 121 -1.54 2.27 1.71
N LYS A 122 -2.10 3.39 2.16
CA LYS A 122 -1.72 4.01 3.43
C LYS A 122 -2.20 3.16 4.61
N LEU A 123 -1.30 2.89 5.55
CA LEU A 123 -1.64 2.23 6.81
C LEU A 123 -2.47 3.18 7.69
N THR A 124 -3.48 2.65 8.38
CA THR A 124 -4.19 3.39 9.42
C THR A 124 -3.30 3.59 10.65
N ASN A 125 -3.69 4.52 11.51
CA ASN A 125 -3.01 4.72 12.81
C ASN A 125 -3.01 3.43 13.65
N GLN A 126 -4.08 2.64 13.61
CA GLN A 126 -4.14 1.37 14.33
C GLN A 126 -3.16 0.35 13.74
N GLU A 127 -3.13 0.22 12.42
CA GLU A 127 -2.17 -0.66 11.71
C GLU A 127 -0.72 -0.26 11.99
N GLN A 128 -0.42 1.04 12.05
CA GLN A 128 0.91 1.55 12.41
C GLN A 128 1.30 1.20 13.85
N VAL A 129 0.36 1.28 14.81
CA VAL A 129 0.61 0.87 16.21
C VAL A 129 0.87 -0.62 16.30
N LEU A 130 0.09 -1.44 15.60
CA LEU A 130 0.29 -2.89 15.52
C LEU A 130 1.65 -3.23 14.91
N LEU A 131 2.00 -2.58 13.80
CA LEU A 131 3.29 -2.77 13.13
C LEU A 131 4.47 -2.42 14.04
N SER A 132 4.37 -1.32 14.80
CA SER A 132 5.38 -0.95 15.79
C SER A 132 5.53 -2.02 16.87
N ALA A 133 4.43 -2.59 17.36
CA ALA A 133 4.49 -3.70 18.31
C ALA A 133 5.18 -4.94 17.70
N MET A 134 4.90 -5.27 16.43
CA MET A 134 5.59 -6.37 15.74
C MET A 134 7.08 -6.10 15.55
N ASP A 135 7.48 -4.88 15.22
CA ASP A 135 8.89 -4.48 15.14
C ASP A 135 9.61 -4.61 16.49
N HIS A 136 8.91 -4.37 17.60
CA HIS A 136 9.45 -4.57 18.94
C HIS A 136 9.63 -6.05 19.29
N LEU A 137 8.74 -6.93 18.82
CA LEU A 137 8.81 -8.38 19.06
C LEU A 137 9.83 -9.09 18.17
N ALA A 138 10.13 -8.54 16.99
CA ALA A 138 11.10 -9.10 16.05
C ALA A 138 12.57 -8.73 16.38
N LYS A 139 12.81 -7.98 17.45
CA LYS A 139 14.15 -7.65 17.98
C LYS A 139 14.61 -8.71 18.97
#